data_AF-R1GNP3-F1
#
_entry.id   AF-R1GNP3-F1
#
_cell.length_a   1.000
_cell.length_b   1.000
_cell.length_c   1.000
_cell.angle_alpha   90.00
_cell.angle_beta   90.00
_cell.angle_gamma   90.00
#
_symmetry.space_group_name_H-M   'P 1'
#
loop_
_entity.id
_entity.type
_entity.pdbx_description
1 polymer ?
#
loop_
_entity_poly.entity_id
_entity_poly.type
_entity_poly.pdbx_seq_one_letter_code
_entity_poly.pdbx_strand_id
1 'polypeptide(L)'
;MDFPVKWYSSAMQGAPSLGDTTEGALATLLKAVLVTGFGNLTVNSLTWDATLGWAVATIDGGHSYLNDSVIAISGASPSGYNGEHRVMKVSATKVWFALDGGDPGIAASGTITIKIPGLGWVITHENANGQVFIVRSPELVDAYPVSLRIDNTAFSGWSSGSGNTGYLAKVAMVEDVVDLDTYTLILEHRWPATGRYSDKRWDLVGDNLLFYFAPAYATGNVQAIYSFGYINSVRPGDRYHCILNTYHSSVASDVNRAWQISA
;
A
#
# COMPACT_ATOMS: atom_id res chain seq x y z
N MET A 1 7.35 -8.86 -18.21
CA MET A 1 6.07 -9.25 -17.64
C MET A 1 5.60 -8.08 -16.83
N ASP A 2 4.40 -7.61 -17.14
CA ASP A 2 3.74 -6.63 -16.30
C ASP A 2 3.26 -7.35 -15.03
N PHE A 3 3.37 -6.71 -13.86
CA PHE A 3 2.87 -7.27 -12.60
C PHE A 3 1.58 -6.52 -12.23
N PRO A 4 0.47 -6.81 -12.94
CA PRO A 4 -0.74 -5.99 -12.84
C PRO A 4 -1.31 -6.02 -11.43
N VAL A 5 -1.19 -7.16 -10.73
CA VAL A 5 -1.62 -7.32 -9.35
C VAL A 5 -0.43 -7.55 -8.44
N LYS A 6 -0.36 -6.75 -7.38
CA LYS A 6 0.66 -6.84 -6.32
C LYS A 6 -0.02 -7.11 -4.98
N TRP A 7 0.63 -7.97 -4.20
CA TRP A 7 0.30 -8.22 -2.80
C TRP A 7 1.38 -7.59 -1.91
N TYR A 8 0.94 -7.02 -0.81
CA TYR A 8 1.73 -6.39 0.22
C TYR A 8 1.28 -6.89 1.58
N SER A 9 2.23 -7.08 2.49
CA SER A 9 1.94 -7.56 3.84
C SER A 9 2.80 -6.85 4.87
N SER A 10 2.29 -6.71 6.09
CA SER A 10 3.02 -6.18 7.24
C SER A 10 4.27 -7.01 7.59
N ALA A 11 4.38 -8.25 7.12
CA ALA A 11 5.54 -9.11 7.33
C ALA A 11 6.71 -8.84 6.35
N MET A 12 6.49 -8.02 5.32
CA MET A 12 7.49 -7.76 4.29
C MET A 12 8.63 -6.85 4.79
N GLN A 13 9.77 -6.95 4.13
CA GLN A 13 10.95 -6.11 4.38
C GLN A 13 10.57 -4.62 4.48
N GLY A 14 10.85 -4.01 5.63
CA GLY A 14 10.62 -2.58 5.86
C GLY A 14 9.17 -2.15 5.67
N ALA A 15 8.21 -3.05 5.85
CA ALA A 15 6.78 -2.75 5.74
C ALA A 15 6.40 -1.60 6.70
N PRO A 16 5.67 -0.59 6.21
CA PRO A 16 5.21 0.51 7.06
C PRO A 16 4.27 0.01 8.17
N SER A 17 4.38 0.62 9.34
CA SER A 17 3.53 0.32 10.49
C SER A 17 2.21 1.10 10.41
N LEU A 18 1.10 0.43 10.72
CA LEU A 18 -0.19 1.11 10.94
C LEU A 18 -0.19 1.91 12.27
N GLY A 19 0.94 1.96 12.99
CA GLY A 19 1.12 2.79 14.16
C GLY A 19 0.35 2.30 15.39
N ASP A 20 0.37 3.14 16.42
CA ASP A 20 -0.34 2.93 17.69
C ASP A 20 -1.12 4.22 18.05
N THR A 21 -0.40 5.29 18.39
CA THR A 21 -1.00 6.59 18.73
C THR A 21 -0.50 7.74 17.86
N THR A 22 0.38 7.45 16.89
CA THR A 22 1.00 8.46 16.02
C THR A 22 0.04 8.83 14.89
N GLU A 23 -0.18 10.13 14.71
CA GLU A 23 -0.95 10.68 13.60
C GLU A 23 -0.23 10.42 12.25
N GLY A 24 -1.00 10.30 11.16
CA GLY A 24 -0.42 10.06 9.83
C GLY A 24 0.11 8.65 9.58
N ALA A 25 -0.05 7.69 10.50
CA ALA A 25 0.45 6.33 10.32
C ALA A 25 -0.20 5.62 9.12
N LEU A 26 -1.53 5.71 8.97
CA LEU A 26 -2.24 5.17 7.80
C LEU A 26 -1.83 5.90 6.53
N ALA A 27 -1.71 7.22 6.59
CA ALA A 27 -1.29 8.00 5.42
C ALA A 27 0.11 7.59 4.95
N THR A 28 1.06 7.43 5.87
CA THR A 28 2.41 6.95 5.57
C THR A 28 2.39 5.56 4.94
N LEU A 29 1.59 4.64 5.51
CA LEU A 29 1.43 3.28 4.99
C LEU A 29 0.88 3.29 3.56
N LEU A 30 -0.23 3.97 3.32
CA LEU A 30 -0.88 3.99 2.01
C LEU A 30 0.02 4.66 0.96
N LYS A 31 0.71 5.76 1.27
CA LYS A 31 1.65 6.37 0.32
C LYS A 31 2.80 5.44 -0.05
N ALA A 32 3.35 4.72 0.94
CA ALA A 32 4.40 3.73 0.71
C ALA A 32 3.92 2.57 -0.17
N VAL A 33 2.73 2.03 0.10
CA VAL A 33 2.21 0.87 -0.64
C VAL A 33 1.69 1.27 -2.03
N LEU A 34 0.98 2.38 -2.14
CA LEU A 34 0.31 2.78 -3.38
C LEU A 34 1.28 3.45 -4.37
N VAL A 35 2.28 4.20 -3.88
CA VAL A 35 3.07 5.10 -4.73
C VAL A 35 4.56 4.80 -4.64
N THR A 36 5.17 5.03 -3.48
CA THR A 36 6.63 5.12 -3.42
C THR A 36 7.32 3.78 -3.32
N GLY A 37 6.66 2.72 -2.87
CA GLY A 37 7.29 1.47 -2.46
C GLY A 37 8.06 1.59 -1.14
N PHE A 38 8.58 0.48 -0.63
CA PHE A 38 9.26 0.42 0.66
C PHE A 38 10.31 -0.69 0.71
N GLY A 39 10.96 -0.86 1.86
CA GLY A 39 11.87 -1.99 2.08
C GLY A 39 13.23 -1.90 1.38
N ASN A 40 13.66 -0.72 0.91
CA ASN A 40 14.89 -0.57 0.13
C ASN A 40 16.14 -1.10 0.87
N LEU A 41 16.88 -2.01 0.24
CA LEU A 41 18.19 -2.51 0.69
C LEU A 41 19.20 -2.44 -0.46
N THR A 42 20.48 -2.41 -0.10
CA THR A 42 21.59 -2.58 -1.07
C THR A 42 21.82 -4.06 -1.33
N VAL A 43 22.04 -4.43 -2.58
CA VAL A 43 22.37 -5.81 -2.97
C VAL A 43 23.90 -5.96 -3.01
N ASN A 44 24.42 -6.95 -2.27
CA ASN A 44 25.85 -7.23 -2.19
C ASN A 44 26.37 -7.95 -3.45
N SER A 45 25.55 -8.83 -4.02
CA SER A 45 25.85 -9.56 -5.26
C SER A 45 24.57 -9.92 -5.98
N LEU A 46 24.58 -9.83 -7.31
CA LEU A 46 23.46 -10.23 -8.15
C LEU A 46 23.99 -11.01 -9.36
N THR A 47 23.60 -12.28 -9.45
CA THR A 47 24.10 -13.22 -10.47
C THR A 47 22.96 -14.10 -10.99
N TRP A 48 23.23 -14.88 -12.04
CA TRP A 48 22.33 -15.93 -12.50
C TRP A 48 22.60 -17.26 -11.79
N ASP A 49 21.56 -17.92 -11.29
CA ASP A 49 21.62 -19.29 -10.77
C ASP A 49 21.15 -20.26 -11.87
N ALA A 50 22.11 -20.85 -12.58
CA ALA A 50 21.83 -21.76 -13.70
C ALA A 50 21.10 -23.05 -13.29
N THR A 51 21.15 -23.44 -12.01
CA THR A 51 20.45 -24.64 -11.53
C THR A 51 18.96 -24.40 -11.38
N LEU A 52 18.60 -23.21 -10.88
CA LEU A 52 17.20 -22.81 -10.69
C LEU A 52 16.61 -22.05 -11.88
N GLY A 53 17.46 -21.51 -12.76
CA GLY A 53 17.03 -20.72 -13.91
C GLY A 53 16.50 -19.33 -13.53
N TRP A 54 17.02 -18.74 -12.46
CA TRP A 54 16.58 -17.44 -11.91
C TRP A 54 17.78 -16.57 -11.54
N ALA A 55 17.58 -15.25 -11.51
CA ALA A 55 18.54 -14.36 -10.90
C ALA A 55 18.52 -14.51 -9.37
N VAL A 56 19.66 -14.34 -8.73
CA VAL A 56 19.81 -14.40 -7.27
C VAL A 56 20.50 -13.15 -6.75
N ALA A 57 19.78 -12.35 -5.95
CA ALA A 57 20.33 -11.25 -5.19
C ALA A 57 20.78 -11.76 -3.81
N THR A 58 22.00 -11.44 -3.40
CA THR A 58 22.55 -11.71 -2.06
C THR A 58 22.57 -10.41 -1.27
N ILE A 59 22.05 -10.48 -0.04
CA ILE A 59 21.99 -9.38 0.93
C ILE A 59 22.57 -9.90 2.24
N ASP A 60 23.83 -9.56 2.52
CA ASP A 60 24.60 -10.17 3.61
C ASP A 60 24.02 -9.85 5.00
N GLY A 61 23.42 -8.67 5.13
CA GLY A 61 22.72 -8.23 6.35
C GLY A 61 21.37 -8.92 6.59
N GLY A 62 20.96 -9.80 5.67
CA GLY A 62 19.66 -10.47 5.68
C GLY A 62 18.51 -9.59 5.17
N HIS A 63 17.33 -10.20 5.05
CA HIS A 63 16.12 -9.52 4.57
C HIS A 63 14.84 -10.25 5.00
N SER A 64 13.70 -9.56 4.85
CA SER A 64 12.35 -10.12 5.01
C SER A 64 11.49 -10.02 3.75
N TYR A 65 12.09 -10.01 2.56
CA TYR A 65 11.33 -10.21 1.31
C TYR A 65 10.65 -11.57 1.31
N LEU A 66 9.48 -11.67 0.67
CA LEU A 66 8.62 -12.86 0.71
C LEU A 66 8.49 -13.51 -0.67
N ASN A 67 8.30 -14.83 -0.69
CA ASN A 67 7.90 -15.55 -1.90
C ASN A 67 6.61 -14.96 -2.49
N ASP A 68 6.49 -15.04 -3.81
CA ASP A 68 5.34 -14.57 -4.59
C ASP A 68 5.08 -13.05 -4.51
N SER A 69 5.87 -12.30 -3.73
CA SER A 69 5.87 -10.84 -3.75
C SER A 69 6.58 -10.30 -5.00
N VAL A 70 6.36 -9.02 -5.32
CA VAL A 70 7.09 -8.31 -6.38
C VAL A 70 8.19 -7.48 -5.73
N ILE A 71 9.39 -7.55 -6.30
CA ILE A 71 10.52 -6.68 -5.96
C ILE A 71 10.92 -5.85 -7.17
N ALA A 72 11.59 -4.73 -6.94
CA ALA A 72 12.17 -3.90 -7.99
C ALA A 72 13.69 -3.81 -7.80
N ILE A 73 14.44 -4.10 -8.85
CA ILE A 73 15.89 -3.94 -8.93
C ILE A 73 16.21 -2.66 -9.70
N SER A 74 17.16 -1.90 -9.19
CA SER A 74 17.70 -0.71 -9.88
C SER A 74 19.21 -0.62 -9.71
N GLY A 75 19.87 0.09 -10.63
CA GLY A 75 21.31 0.36 -10.59
C GLY A 75 22.22 -0.78 -11.04
N ALA A 76 21.65 -1.86 -11.60
CA ALA A 76 22.40 -2.99 -12.12
C ALA A 76 22.83 -2.80 -13.58
N SER A 77 24.04 -3.26 -13.91
CA SER A 77 24.53 -3.48 -15.27
C SER A 77 25.01 -4.93 -15.40
N PRO A 78 24.51 -5.73 -16.36
CA PRO A 78 23.63 -5.38 -17.47
C PRO A 78 22.23 -4.91 -17.06
N SER A 79 21.60 -4.09 -17.90
CA SER A 79 20.27 -3.53 -17.62
C SER A 79 19.16 -4.57 -17.55
N GLY A 80 19.39 -5.79 -18.07
CA GLY A 80 18.44 -6.90 -18.02
C GLY A 80 18.08 -7.38 -16.61
N TYR A 81 18.86 -7.00 -15.59
CA TYR A 81 18.52 -7.24 -14.18
C TYR A 81 17.55 -6.20 -13.59
N ASN A 82 17.49 -4.99 -14.16
CA ASN A 82 16.67 -3.91 -13.61
C ASN A 82 15.19 -4.11 -13.92
N GLY A 83 14.33 -3.46 -13.14
CA GLY A 83 12.89 -3.52 -13.29
C GLY A 83 12.22 -4.28 -12.14
N GLU A 84 10.92 -4.46 -12.27
CA GLU A 84 10.14 -5.27 -11.33
C GLU A 84 10.26 -6.75 -11.69
N HIS A 85 10.26 -7.62 -10.68
CA HIS A 85 10.37 -9.07 -10.84
C HIS A 85 9.58 -9.81 -9.75
N ARG A 86 9.05 -11.00 -10.08
CA ARG A 86 8.41 -11.88 -9.11
C ARG A 86 9.47 -12.65 -8.32
N VAL A 87 9.36 -12.61 -6.99
CA VAL A 87 10.19 -13.44 -6.11
C VAL A 87 9.72 -14.88 -6.18
N MET A 88 10.64 -15.78 -6.54
CA MET A 88 10.37 -17.21 -6.71
C MET A 88 10.81 -18.04 -5.50
N LYS A 89 11.82 -17.55 -4.78
CA LYS A 89 12.37 -18.21 -3.59
C LYS A 89 13.11 -17.21 -2.72
N VAL A 90 13.10 -17.43 -1.41
CA VAL A 90 13.92 -16.69 -0.45
C VAL A 90 14.67 -17.62 0.50
N SER A 91 15.81 -17.14 1.01
CA SER A 91 16.47 -17.63 2.21
C SER A 91 16.68 -16.45 3.17
N ALA A 92 17.45 -16.63 4.25
CA ALA A 92 17.76 -15.53 5.16
C ALA A 92 18.55 -14.38 4.49
N THR A 93 19.35 -14.68 3.46
CA THR A 93 20.29 -13.71 2.83
C THR A 93 20.20 -13.68 1.31
N LYS A 94 19.29 -14.45 0.70
CA LYS A 94 19.17 -14.54 -0.76
C LYS A 94 17.73 -14.45 -1.23
N VAL A 95 17.52 -13.71 -2.31
CA VAL A 95 16.24 -13.59 -3.02
C VAL A 95 16.46 -14.07 -4.45
N TRP A 96 15.72 -15.10 -4.86
CA TRP A 96 15.67 -15.52 -6.26
C TRP A 96 14.44 -14.97 -6.94
N PHE A 97 14.59 -14.49 -8.16
CA PHE A 97 13.51 -13.90 -8.95
C PHE A 97 13.67 -14.21 -10.43
N ALA A 98 12.54 -14.36 -11.12
CA ALA A 98 12.51 -14.65 -12.55
C ALA A 98 12.84 -13.38 -13.35
N LEU A 99 13.71 -13.50 -14.36
CA LEU A 99 13.95 -12.47 -15.37
C LEU A 99 13.22 -12.88 -16.65
N ASP A 100 12.41 -11.97 -17.22
CA ASP A 100 11.71 -12.24 -18.49
C ASP A 100 12.67 -12.49 -19.65
N GLY A 101 13.82 -11.80 -19.64
CA GLY A 101 14.86 -11.94 -20.66
C GLY A 101 15.77 -13.16 -20.47
N GLY A 102 15.60 -13.94 -19.40
CA GLY A 102 16.49 -15.03 -19.04
C GLY A 102 17.85 -14.56 -18.51
N ASP A 103 18.87 -15.41 -18.66
CA ASP A 103 20.24 -15.16 -18.18
C ASP A 103 20.89 -13.94 -18.87
N PRO A 104 21.25 -12.88 -18.14
CA PRO A 104 21.97 -11.74 -18.69
C PRO A 104 23.43 -12.02 -19.10
N GLY A 105 23.92 -13.24 -18.88
CA GLY A 105 25.22 -13.77 -19.35
C GLY A 105 26.42 -13.39 -18.47
N ILE A 106 26.30 -12.34 -17.66
CA ILE A 106 27.33 -11.91 -16.69
C ILE A 106 26.70 -11.51 -15.36
N ALA A 107 27.51 -11.54 -14.30
CA ALA A 107 27.15 -11.00 -13.00
C ALA A 107 26.87 -9.49 -13.11
N ALA A 108 25.90 -9.02 -12.32
CA ALA A 108 25.57 -7.61 -12.27
C ALA A 108 26.66 -6.81 -11.56
N SER A 109 26.85 -5.58 -12.00
CA SER A 109 27.73 -4.56 -11.41
C SER A 109 26.96 -3.27 -11.18
N GLY A 110 27.53 -2.34 -10.41
CA GLY A 110 26.93 -1.05 -10.08
C GLY A 110 26.47 -0.96 -8.62
N THR A 111 25.85 0.17 -8.26
CA THR A 111 25.22 0.36 -6.95
C THR A 111 23.80 -0.16 -7.04
N ILE A 112 23.65 -1.46 -6.75
CA ILE A 112 22.39 -2.18 -6.95
C ILE A 112 21.51 -2.03 -5.72
N THR A 113 20.26 -1.62 -5.93
CA THR A 113 19.23 -1.61 -4.89
C THR A 113 18.11 -2.57 -5.22
N ILE A 114 17.51 -3.12 -4.17
CA ILE A 114 16.30 -3.92 -4.20
C ILE A 114 15.28 -3.29 -3.26
N LYS A 115 14.01 -3.26 -3.67
CA LYS A 115 12.89 -2.77 -2.85
C LYS A 115 11.60 -3.48 -3.20
N ILE A 116 10.56 -3.29 -2.40
CA ILE A 116 9.18 -3.58 -2.80
C ILE A 116 8.65 -2.35 -3.54
N PRO A 117 8.18 -2.46 -4.79
CA PRO A 117 7.66 -1.33 -5.55
C PRO A 117 6.27 -0.92 -5.08
N GLY A 118 5.91 0.35 -5.28
CA GLY A 118 4.54 0.81 -5.08
C GLY A 118 3.58 0.21 -6.11
N LEU A 119 2.29 0.40 -5.88
CA LEU A 119 1.23 -0.10 -6.76
C LEU A 119 1.10 0.71 -8.07
N GLY A 120 1.74 1.88 -8.15
CA GLY A 120 1.74 2.74 -9.34
C GLY A 120 0.66 3.83 -9.32
N TRP A 121 -0.02 4.03 -8.20
CA TRP A 121 -0.98 5.10 -8.01
C TRP A 121 -0.28 6.46 -7.89
N VAL A 122 -1.04 7.54 -8.09
CA VAL A 122 -0.50 8.90 -8.17
C VAL A 122 -1.09 9.78 -7.07
N ILE A 123 -0.24 10.31 -6.20
CA ILE A 123 -0.62 11.39 -5.28
C ILE A 123 -0.69 12.69 -6.09
N THR A 124 -1.82 13.38 -6.01
CA THR A 124 -2.05 14.66 -6.71
C THR A 124 -1.88 15.86 -5.79
N HIS A 125 -2.22 15.69 -4.52
CA HIS A 125 -2.17 16.73 -3.51
C HIS A 125 -1.75 16.12 -2.18
N GLU A 126 -0.90 16.83 -1.42
CA GLU A 126 -0.42 16.40 -0.11
C GLU A 126 -0.11 17.64 0.74
N ASN A 127 -0.45 17.60 2.03
CA ASN A 127 -0.13 18.70 2.94
C ASN A 127 1.32 18.59 3.45
N ALA A 128 1.85 19.67 4.03
CA ALA A 128 3.26 19.75 4.41
C ALA A 128 3.73 18.66 5.41
N ASN A 129 2.84 18.17 6.28
CA ASN A 129 3.16 17.11 7.23
C ASN A 129 2.84 15.70 6.71
N GLY A 130 2.29 15.59 5.49
CA GLY A 130 1.98 14.34 4.81
C GLY A 130 0.84 13.52 5.41
N GLN A 131 0.04 14.11 6.29
CA GLN A 131 -1.08 13.44 6.96
C GLN A 131 -2.39 13.53 6.17
N VAL A 132 -2.55 14.52 5.28
CA VAL A 132 -3.65 14.61 4.31
C VAL A 132 -3.07 14.46 2.91
N PHE A 133 -3.67 13.59 2.11
CA PHE A 133 -3.32 13.47 0.70
C PHE A 133 -4.51 13.01 -0.15
N ILE A 134 -4.45 13.31 -1.44
CA ILE A 134 -5.39 12.84 -2.45
C ILE A 134 -4.62 11.97 -3.44
N VAL A 135 -5.08 10.74 -3.63
CA VAL A 135 -4.47 9.74 -4.52
C VAL A 135 -5.48 9.23 -5.53
N ARG A 136 -5.01 8.90 -6.73
CA ARG A 136 -5.84 8.38 -7.82
C ARG A 136 -5.14 7.25 -8.57
N SER A 137 -5.94 6.51 -9.33
CA SER A 137 -5.44 5.60 -10.37
C SER A 137 -4.57 6.37 -11.37
N PRO A 138 -3.47 5.77 -11.88
CA PRO A 138 -2.65 6.36 -12.93
C PRO A 138 -3.35 6.34 -14.31
N GLU A 139 -4.50 5.66 -14.42
CA GLU A 139 -5.28 5.58 -15.64
C GLU A 139 -5.94 6.93 -16.00
N LEU A 140 -6.43 7.02 -17.23
CA LEU A 140 -6.96 8.26 -17.82
C LEU A 140 -7.99 8.96 -16.93
N VAL A 141 -7.76 10.24 -16.63
CA VAL A 141 -8.61 11.08 -15.77
C VAL A 141 -10.06 11.10 -16.22
N ASP A 142 -10.32 11.22 -17.52
CA ASP A 142 -11.67 11.34 -18.04
C ASP A 142 -12.50 10.05 -17.87
N ALA A 143 -11.83 8.89 -17.92
CA ALA A 143 -12.45 7.60 -17.67
C ALA A 143 -12.60 7.30 -16.17
N TYR A 144 -11.68 7.83 -15.36
CA TYR A 144 -11.57 7.57 -13.93
C TYR A 144 -11.43 8.89 -13.13
N PRO A 145 -12.54 9.64 -12.93
CA PRO A 145 -12.52 11.00 -12.36
C PRO A 145 -12.45 11.05 -10.82
N VAL A 146 -12.99 10.04 -10.14
CA VAL A 146 -13.01 9.90 -8.68
C VAL A 146 -11.61 9.59 -8.13
N SER A 147 -11.22 10.33 -7.11
CA SER A 147 -9.98 10.17 -6.34
C SER A 147 -10.29 9.81 -4.88
N LEU A 148 -9.33 9.19 -4.20
CA LEU A 148 -9.37 8.91 -2.77
C LEU A 148 -8.67 10.01 -2.01
N ARG A 149 -9.40 10.72 -1.16
CA ARG A 149 -8.83 11.63 -0.16
C ARG A 149 -8.68 10.89 1.16
N ILE A 150 -7.50 10.95 1.76
CA ILE A 150 -7.24 10.48 3.13
C ILE A 150 -6.89 11.70 3.97
N ASP A 151 -7.57 11.85 5.10
CA ASP A 151 -7.20 12.79 6.14
C ASP A 151 -6.94 12.03 7.45
N ASN A 152 -5.65 11.90 7.75
CA ASN A 152 -5.11 11.27 8.94
C ASN A 152 -4.37 12.31 9.81
N THR A 153 -4.74 13.59 9.72
CA THR A 153 -4.11 14.70 10.47
C THR A 153 -4.28 14.60 11.95
N ALA A 154 -5.25 13.83 12.40
CA ALA A 154 -5.46 13.76 13.80
C ALA A 154 -6.19 12.49 14.19
N PHE A 155 -5.90 12.11 15.43
CA PHE A 155 -6.88 11.56 16.35
C PHE A 155 -8.09 12.53 16.57
N SER A 156 -8.36 13.51 15.69
CA SER A 156 -9.16 14.69 16.01
C SER A 156 -10.65 14.37 15.97
N GLY A 157 -11.20 14.32 17.17
CA GLY A 157 -11.96 15.52 17.54
C GLY A 157 -13.30 15.69 16.86
N TRP A 158 -13.93 14.62 16.38
CA TRP A 158 -15.38 14.56 16.47
C TRP A 158 -15.76 14.13 17.88
N SER A 159 -15.66 15.04 18.83
CA SER A 159 -16.02 14.83 20.23
C SER A 159 -17.53 14.69 20.36
N SER A 160 -18.08 13.50 20.10
CA SER A 160 -19.23 13.06 20.88
C SER A 160 -18.67 12.54 22.19
N GLY A 161 -18.93 13.27 23.27
CA GLY A 161 -18.40 13.01 24.61
C GLY A 161 -18.72 11.60 25.10
N SER A 162 -17.84 10.65 24.81
CA SER A 162 -17.61 9.34 25.46
C SER A 162 -16.67 8.54 24.54
N GLY A 163 -15.42 8.38 24.98
CA GLY A 163 -14.26 7.85 24.25
C GLY A 163 -14.47 6.83 23.12
N ASN A 164 -14.12 7.21 21.87
CA ASN A 164 -13.25 6.47 20.94
C ASN A 164 -13.13 7.17 19.57
N THR A 165 -12.50 8.35 19.54
CA THR A 165 -12.42 9.18 18.32
C THR A 165 -11.04 9.19 17.67
N GLY A 166 -10.17 8.27 18.10
CA GLY A 166 -8.75 8.31 17.76
C GLY A 166 -8.25 7.27 16.76
N TYR A 167 -9.03 6.22 16.53
CA TYR A 167 -8.53 5.02 15.87
C TYR A 167 -8.85 4.95 14.37
N LEU A 168 -9.45 6.02 13.85
CA LEU A 168 -10.00 6.09 12.50
C LEU A 168 -9.44 7.32 11.80
N ALA A 169 -9.11 7.19 10.51
CA ALA A 169 -8.87 8.32 9.61
C ALA A 169 -10.12 8.59 8.79
N LYS A 170 -10.30 9.84 8.35
CA LYS A 170 -11.32 10.17 7.36
C LYS A 170 -10.85 9.72 5.99
N VAL A 171 -11.75 9.12 5.24
CA VAL A 171 -11.53 8.72 3.85
C VAL A 171 -12.69 9.24 3.02
N ALA A 172 -12.43 9.78 1.84
CA ALA A 172 -13.49 10.33 1.01
C ALA A 172 -13.27 10.01 -0.48
N MET A 173 -14.38 9.77 -1.17
CA MET A 173 -14.46 9.83 -2.62
C MET A 173 -14.66 11.29 -3.02
N VAL A 174 -13.76 11.81 -3.82
CA VAL A 174 -13.78 13.21 -4.27
C VAL A 174 -13.58 13.29 -5.78
N GLU A 175 -14.15 14.29 -6.42
CA GLU A 175 -13.91 14.65 -7.82
C GLU A 175 -13.71 16.16 -7.95
N ASP A 176 -13.43 16.65 -9.17
CA ASP A 176 -13.18 18.08 -9.45
C ASP A 176 -12.16 18.70 -8.48
N VAL A 177 -11.10 17.95 -8.18
CA VAL A 177 -10.10 18.32 -7.18
C VAL A 177 -9.28 19.50 -7.71
N VAL A 178 -9.33 20.63 -6.99
CA VAL A 178 -8.49 21.81 -7.23
C VAL A 178 -7.34 21.83 -6.24
N ASP A 179 -7.61 21.54 -4.97
CA ASP A 179 -6.63 21.44 -3.89
C ASP A 179 -7.15 20.51 -2.76
N LEU A 180 -6.46 20.49 -1.61
CA LEU A 180 -6.80 19.61 -0.48
C LEU A 180 -8.10 19.93 0.25
N ASP A 181 -8.62 21.15 0.06
CA ASP A 181 -9.79 21.72 0.72
C ASP A 181 -10.90 22.11 -0.28
N THR A 182 -10.58 22.18 -1.58
CA THR A 182 -11.48 22.53 -2.68
C THR A 182 -11.65 21.36 -3.65
N TYR A 183 -12.79 20.69 -3.54
CA TYR A 183 -13.19 19.54 -4.36
C TYR A 183 -14.71 19.31 -4.26
N THR A 184 -15.26 18.55 -5.19
CA THR A 184 -16.63 18.02 -5.09
C THR A 184 -16.61 16.73 -4.25
N LEU A 185 -17.33 16.73 -3.12
CA LEU A 185 -17.46 15.55 -2.25
C LEU A 185 -18.54 14.60 -2.79
N ILE A 186 -18.18 13.34 -3.02
CA ILE A 186 -19.13 12.28 -3.39
C ILE A 186 -19.59 11.54 -2.13
N LEU A 187 -18.62 11.09 -1.31
CA LEU A 187 -18.86 10.34 -0.08
C LEU A 187 -17.71 10.58 0.88
N GLU A 188 -18.00 10.82 2.16
CA GLU A 188 -17.02 10.78 3.24
C GLU A 188 -17.34 9.64 4.20
N HIS A 189 -16.31 8.91 4.60
CA HIS A 189 -16.40 7.89 5.63
C HIS A 189 -15.06 7.74 6.37
N ARG A 190 -14.77 6.53 6.85
CA ARG A 190 -13.69 6.25 7.80
C ARG A 190 -13.07 4.89 7.56
N TRP A 191 -11.77 4.79 7.81
CA TRP A 191 -11.01 3.54 7.88
C TRP A 191 -10.20 3.46 9.18
N PRO A 192 -9.91 2.25 9.71
CA PRO A 192 -8.93 2.04 10.76
C PRO A 192 -7.59 2.68 10.41
N ALA A 193 -7.10 3.52 11.32
CA ALA A 193 -5.84 4.24 11.16
C ALA A 193 -4.82 3.93 12.24
N THR A 194 -5.08 2.88 13.02
CA THR A 194 -4.16 2.39 14.04
C THR A 194 -4.24 0.87 14.17
N GLY A 195 -3.08 0.24 14.43
CA GLY A 195 -3.00 -1.14 14.88
C GLY A 195 -3.19 -1.30 16.39
N ARG A 196 -3.51 -0.23 17.13
CA ARG A 196 -3.72 -0.27 18.58
C ARG A 196 -4.76 -1.33 18.95
N TYR A 197 -4.39 -2.19 19.90
CA TYR A 197 -5.16 -3.35 20.38
C TYR A 197 -5.27 -4.55 19.41
N SER A 198 -4.55 -4.54 18.30
CA SER A 198 -4.40 -5.68 17.40
C SER A 198 -2.96 -6.18 17.36
N ASP A 199 -2.71 -7.25 16.60
CA ASP A 199 -1.38 -7.74 16.27
C ASP A 199 -0.64 -6.88 15.22
N LYS A 200 -1.27 -5.78 14.77
CA LYS A 200 -0.76 -4.83 13.77
C LYS A 200 -0.57 -5.45 12.37
N ARG A 201 -1.11 -6.64 12.10
CA ARG A 201 -1.09 -7.23 10.76
C ARG A 201 -1.93 -6.41 9.81
N TRP A 202 -1.48 -6.36 8.58
CA TRP A 202 -2.27 -5.89 7.47
C TRP A 202 -1.80 -6.58 6.19
N ASP A 203 -2.74 -6.73 5.26
CA ASP A 203 -2.45 -7.11 3.89
C ASP A 203 -3.09 -6.08 2.96
N LEU A 204 -2.46 -5.82 1.82
CA LEU A 204 -3.04 -5.05 0.73
C LEU A 204 -2.81 -5.80 -0.57
N VAL A 205 -3.86 -5.95 -1.38
CA VAL A 205 -3.77 -6.51 -2.72
C VAL A 205 -4.47 -5.58 -3.68
N GLY A 206 -3.88 -5.31 -4.83
CA GLY A 206 -4.53 -4.46 -5.82
C GLY A 206 -3.75 -4.37 -7.11
N ASP A 207 -4.31 -3.59 -8.01
CA ASP A 207 -3.73 -3.17 -9.28
C ASP A 207 -3.80 -1.63 -9.40
N ASN A 208 -3.60 -1.11 -10.60
CA ASN A 208 -3.64 0.31 -10.88
C ASN A 208 -5.07 0.90 -10.87
N LEU A 209 -6.12 0.11 -10.74
CA LEU A 209 -7.52 0.56 -10.76
C LEU A 209 -8.24 0.37 -9.42
N LEU A 210 -7.95 -0.71 -8.70
CA LEU A 210 -8.62 -1.11 -7.47
C LEU A 210 -7.64 -1.78 -6.50
N PHE A 211 -7.73 -1.41 -5.23
CA PHE A 211 -7.04 -2.12 -4.16
C PHE A 211 -7.98 -2.49 -3.02
N TYR A 212 -7.59 -3.56 -2.33
CA TYR A 212 -8.20 -4.08 -1.10
C TYR A 212 -7.18 -3.98 0.02
N PHE A 213 -7.54 -3.32 1.10
CA PHE A 213 -6.77 -3.18 2.33
C PHE A 213 -7.44 -3.96 3.45
N ALA A 214 -6.70 -4.87 4.08
CA ALA A 214 -7.18 -5.79 5.10
C ALA A 214 -6.38 -5.65 6.41
N PRO A 215 -6.55 -4.55 7.17
CA PRO A 215 -5.91 -4.39 8.47
C PRO A 215 -6.60 -5.27 9.52
N ALA A 216 -5.80 -5.93 10.36
CA ALA A 216 -6.26 -6.33 11.67
C ALA A 216 -6.37 -5.07 12.55
N TYR A 217 -7.48 -4.91 13.24
CA TYR A 217 -7.71 -3.76 14.11
C TYR A 217 -8.61 -4.14 15.27
N ALA A 218 -8.59 -3.30 16.31
CA ALA A 218 -9.35 -3.48 17.54
C ALA A 218 -9.03 -4.81 18.28
N THR A 219 -9.65 -5.00 19.43
CA THR A 219 -9.45 -6.19 20.28
C THR A 219 -9.81 -7.50 19.58
N GLY A 220 -10.76 -7.45 18.64
CA GLY A 220 -11.15 -8.63 17.87
C GLY A 220 -10.02 -9.22 17.02
N ASN A 221 -9.00 -8.42 16.69
CA ASN A 221 -7.83 -8.83 15.90
C ASN A 221 -8.18 -9.55 14.58
N VAL A 222 -9.29 -9.14 13.96
CA VAL A 222 -9.78 -9.69 12.69
C VAL A 222 -9.51 -8.72 11.55
N GLN A 223 -9.24 -9.26 10.36
CA GLN A 223 -9.05 -8.46 9.16
C GLN A 223 -10.41 -8.17 8.52
N ALA A 224 -10.78 -6.89 8.44
CA ALA A 224 -11.91 -6.45 7.62
C ALA A 224 -11.39 -5.89 6.30
N ILE A 225 -12.14 -6.10 5.21
CA ILE A 225 -11.77 -5.61 3.89
C ILE A 225 -12.30 -4.18 3.72
N TYR A 226 -11.37 -3.27 3.45
CA TYR A 226 -11.61 -1.94 2.93
C TYR A 226 -11.10 -1.89 1.50
N SER A 227 -11.68 -1.07 0.64
CA SER A 227 -11.27 -0.99 -0.75
C SER A 227 -11.58 0.36 -1.32
N PHE A 228 -10.78 0.77 -2.30
CA PHE A 228 -11.07 1.93 -3.12
C PHE A 228 -10.62 1.67 -4.55
N GLY A 229 -11.46 2.07 -5.50
CA GLY A 229 -11.10 2.04 -6.91
C GLY A 229 -12.25 1.66 -7.80
N TYR A 230 -11.94 1.33 -9.04
CA TYR A 230 -12.94 1.14 -10.09
C TYR A 230 -13.23 -0.33 -10.34
N ILE A 231 -14.51 -0.65 -10.52
CA ILE A 231 -14.96 -1.97 -10.94
C ILE A 231 -15.34 -1.97 -12.42
N ASN A 232 -15.35 -3.10 -13.11
CA ASN A 232 -15.91 -3.13 -14.46
C ASN A 232 -17.44 -2.93 -14.40
N SER A 233 -17.93 -1.76 -14.84
CA SER A 233 -19.36 -1.48 -14.87
C SER A 233 -20.02 -2.16 -16.06
N VAL A 234 -21.20 -2.75 -15.83
CA VAL A 234 -22.07 -3.26 -16.89
C VAL A 234 -22.89 -2.16 -17.57
N ARG A 235 -22.85 -0.92 -17.03
CA ARG A 235 -23.56 0.24 -17.57
C ARG A 235 -22.63 1.02 -18.51
N PRO A 236 -22.94 1.10 -19.81
CA PRO A 236 -22.16 1.92 -20.75
C PRO A 236 -22.12 3.39 -20.32
N GLY A 237 -20.92 3.99 -20.36
CA GLY A 237 -20.72 5.41 -20.01
C GLY A 237 -20.88 5.72 -18.52
N ASP A 238 -20.92 4.71 -17.65
CA ASP A 238 -20.86 4.92 -16.21
C ASP A 238 -19.47 5.42 -15.84
N ARG A 239 -19.37 6.71 -15.52
CA ARG A 239 -18.12 7.37 -15.10
C ARG A 239 -17.87 7.26 -13.59
N TYR A 240 -18.84 6.76 -12.82
CA TYR A 240 -18.83 6.73 -11.36
C TYR A 240 -18.84 5.31 -10.79
N HIS A 241 -18.35 4.35 -11.58
CA HIS A 241 -18.17 2.96 -11.20
C HIS A 241 -17.00 2.74 -10.22
N CYS A 242 -16.81 3.70 -9.32
CA CYS A 242 -15.85 3.68 -8.24
C CYS A 242 -16.54 3.19 -6.96
N ILE A 243 -15.88 2.30 -6.23
CA ILE A 243 -16.37 1.75 -4.97
C ILE A 243 -15.49 2.23 -3.81
N LEU A 244 -16.12 2.40 -2.65
CA LEU A 244 -15.45 2.58 -1.37
C LEU A 244 -16.08 1.62 -0.35
N ASN A 245 -15.31 0.64 0.15
CA ASN A 245 -15.74 -0.13 1.32
C ASN A 245 -15.33 0.62 2.58
N THR A 246 -16.28 0.85 3.48
CA THR A 246 -16.12 1.76 4.61
C THR A 246 -16.23 1.03 5.94
N TYR A 247 -15.78 1.70 7.00
CA TYR A 247 -16.14 1.30 8.36
C TYR A 247 -17.68 1.32 8.52
N HIS A 248 -18.24 0.47 9.37
CA HIS A 248 -19.68 0.28 9.48
C HIS A 248 -20.48 1.48 10.04
N SER A 249 -19.83 2.47 10.63
CA SER A 249 -20.50 3.58 11.32
C SER A 249 -19.79 4.91 11.13
N SER A 250 -20.59 5.97 10.94
CA SER A 250 -20.16 7.36 10.92
C SER A 250 -20.33 8.04 12.28
N VAL A 251 -20.95 7.38 13.25
CA VAL A 251 -21.16 7.94 14.59
C VAL A 251 -19.84 7.87 15.36
N ALA A 252 -19.35 9.01 15.84
CA ALA A 252 -18.07 9.09 16.54
C ALA A 252 -18.09 8.50 17.96
N SER A 253 -19.29 8.39 18.56
CA SER A 253 -19.54 7.73 19.85
C SER A 253 -19.94 6.26 19.68
N ASP A 254 -19.80 5.69 18.49
CA ASP A 254 -20.19 4.31 18.28
C ASP A 254 -19.26 3.36 19.06
N VAL A 255 -19.83 2.72 20.07
CA VAL A 255 -19.15 1.73 20.93
C VAL A 255 -19.46 0.28 20.53
N ASN A 256 -20.25 0.05 19.47
CA ASN A 256 -20.57 -1.30 18.99
C ASN A 256 -19.32 -2.07 18.51
N ARG A 257 -18.23 -1.36 18.20
CA ARG A 257 -16.90 -1.96 18.02
C ARG A 257 -16.07 -1.81 19.29
N ALA A 258 -15.77 -2.96 19.90
CA ALA A 258 -14.83 -3.08 21.00
C ALA A 258 -13.39 -2.85 20.54
N TRP A 259 -12.97 -1.59 20.46
CA TRP A 259 -11.55 -1.26 20.23
C TRP A 259 -10.67 -1.72 21.39
N GLN A 260 -11.14 -1.53 22.62
CA GLN A 260 -10.49 -1.95 23.86
C GLN A 260 -11.27 -3.11 24.50
N ILE A 261 -10.57 -3.94 25.28
CA ILE A 261 -11.22 -4.82 26.25
C ILE A 261 -11.79 -3.92 27.35
N SER A 262 -13.11 -3.98 27.59
CA SER A 262 -13.68 -3.45 28.84
C SER A 262 -13.07 -4.24 29.99
N ALA A 263 -12.25 -3.57 30.80
CA ALA A 263 -11.75 -4.12 32.05
C ALA A 263 -12.90 -4.41 33.03
#